data_AF-A0A8J3T426-F1
#
_entry.id   AF-A0A8J3T426-F1
#
_cell.length_a   1.000
_cell.length_b   1.000
_cell.length_c   1.000
_cell.angle_alpha   90.00
_cell.angle_beta   90.00
_cell.angle_gamma   90.00
#
_symmetry.space_group_name_H-M   'P 1'
#
loop_
_entity.id
_entity.type
_entity.pdbx_description
1 polymer ?
#
loop_
_entity_poly.entity_id
_entity_poly.type
_entity_poly.pdbx_seq_one_letter_code
_entity_poly.pdbx_strand_id
1 'polypeptide(L)'
;MSHSTAVWMDPAKAAEDLVGWISEQDFSANNNFTVAVYQGNDLVISKVGGITEKAAATGRILAYIRENSMHVGRKIYAAKAFATLDGPVSNHAEMCILAACGASNVNFIKCTSPNCKFCKATLKAYGVNNANADGPDGKSQIGWRHPFLQVSYGTALASREADQLAELSGYNQAKEIAGAPVHGQPASSAPKGELLLLLSG
;
A
#
# COMPACT_ATOMS: atom_id res chain seq x y z
N MET A 1 1.13 21.60 38.25
CA MET A 1 1.17 20.35 37.48
C MET A 1 1.25 20.74 36.01
N SER A 2 2.43 20.69 35.39
CA SER A 2 2.53 20.94 33.95
C SER A 2 2.00 19.70 33.22
N HIS A 3 0.92 19.86 32.47
CA HIS A 3 0.57 18.88 31.46
C HIS A 3 1.65 19.00 30.38
N SER A 4 2.60 18.07 30.40
CA SER A 4 3.47 17.85 29.25
C SER A 4 2.55 17.54 28.07
N THR A 5 2.31 18.53 27.22
CA THR A 5 1.77 18.30 25.89
C THR A 5 2.87 17.57 25.15
N ALA A 6 2.87 16.23 25.22
CA ALA A 6 3.68 15.43 24.33
C ALA A 6 3.44 15.99 22.93
N VAL A 7 4.48 16.48 22.27
CA VAL A 7 4.35 17.02 20.92
C VAL A 7 4.28 15.81 20.02
N TRP A 8 3.09 15.50 19.52
CA TRP A 8 2.90 14.35 18.65
C TRP A 8 3.49 14.71 17.29
N MET A 9 4.34 13.82 16.76
CA MET A 9 4.93 14.01 15.43
C MET A 9 3.81 14.13 14.38
N ASP A 10 3.95 15.03 13.42
CA ASP A 10 3.02 15.09 12.30
C ASP A 10 2.92 13.70 11.62
N PRO A 11 1.72 13.16 11.34
CA PRO A 11 1.58 11.79 10.86
C PRO A 11 2.19 11.58 9.46
N ALA A 12 2.08 12.57 8.57
CA ALA A 12 2.69 12.49 7.25
C ALA A 12 4.22 12.54 7.37
N LYS A 13 4.74 13.41 8.23
CA LYS A 13 6.18 13.45 8.56
C LYS A 13 6.68 12.13 9.13
N ALA A 14 5.92 11.49 10.01
CA ALA A 14 6.26 10.17 10.56
C ALA A 14 6.33 9.09 9.47
N ALA A 15 5.39 9.10 8.52
CA ALA A 15 5.42 8.20 7.38
C ALA A 15 6.60 8.49 6.44
N GLU A 16 6.92 9.76 6.18
CA GLU A 16 8.06 10.17 5.37
C GLU A 16 9.39 9.77 5.99
N ASP A 17 9.60 10.05 7.27
CA ASP A 17 10.83 9.71 7.99
C ASP A 17 11.03 8.20 8.06
N LEU A 18 9.94 7.46 8.33
CA LEU A 18 10.00 6.00 8.33
C LEU A 18 10.36 5.44 6.95
N VAL A 19 9.77 5.95 5.86
CA VAL A 19 10.13 5.51 4.50
C VAL A 19 11.55 5.90 4.13
N GLY A 20 11.98 7.10 4.50
CA GLY A 20 13.36 7.57 4.30
C GLY A 20 14.35 6.62 4.96
N TRP A 21 14.16 6.35 6.25
CA TRP A 21 15.00 5.42 6.99
C TRP A 21 14.96 4.00 6.40
N ILE A 22 13.77 3.46 6.09
CA ILE A 22 13.64 2.12 5.48
C ILE A 22 14.45 2.04 4.17
N SER A 23 14.40 3.08 3.34
CA SER A 23 15.09 3.10 2.04
C SER A 23 16.62 3.00 2.17
N GLU A 24 17.17 3.42 3.31
CA GLU A 24 18.60 3.34 3.64
C GLU A 24 19.00 2.00 4.26
N GLN A 25 18.04 1.16 4.63
CA GLN A 25 18.31 -0.14 5.24
C GLN A 25 18.50 -1.23 4.19
N ASP A 26 19.37 -2.21 4.50
CA ASP A 26 19.38 -3.50 3.79
C ASP A 26 18.47 -4.50 4.52
N PHE A 27 17.27 -4.68 3.99
CA PHE A 27 16.31 -5.69 4.45
C PHE A 27 16.21 -6.91 3.52
N SER A 28 16.69 -6.79 2.27
CA SER A 28 16.75 -7.81 1.21
C SER A 28 16.95 -7.14 -0.15
N ALA A 29 17.16 -7.93 -1.20
CA ALA A 29 17.24 -7.49 -2.60
C ALA A 29 16.02 -6.64 -3.06
N ASN A 30 14.84 -6.80 -2.43
CA ASN A 30 13.64 -6.04 -2.76
C ASN A 30 13.15 -5.25 -1.53
N ASN A 31 13.78 -4.09 -1.31
CA ASN A 31 13.41 -3.13 -0.27
C ASN A 31 12.23 -2.23 -0.70
N ASN A 32 11.14 -2.86 -1.15
CA ASN A 32 9.94 -2.16 -1.63
C ASN A 32 8.85 -2.18 -0.54
N PHE A 33 8.84 -1.11 0.26
CA PHE A 33 7.92 -0.88 1.36
C PHE A 33 7.05 0.34 1.09
N THR A 34 5.88 0.33 1.71
CA THR A 34 4.95 1.45 1.72
C THR A 34 4.49 1.71 3.14
N VAL A 35 4.41 2.99 3.51
CA VAL A 35 3.81 3.45 4.75
C VAL A 35 2.65 4.39 4.39
N ALA A 36 1.51 4.18 5.05
CA ALA A 36 0.34 5.03 4.94
C ALA A 36 -0.07 5.62 6.28
N VAL A 37 -0.69 6.80 6.24
CA VAL A 37 -1.43 7.36 7.37
C VAL A 37 -2.89 6.94 7.23
N TYR A 38 -3.37 6.22 8.23
CA TYR A 38 -4.71 5.67 8.37
C TYR A 38 -5.50 6.45 9.43
N GLN A 39 -6.79 6.14 9.56
CA GLN A 39 -7.73 6.72 10.53
C GLN A 39 -7.07 7.03 11.89
N GLY A 40 -7.42 8.16 12.48
CA GLY A 40 -6.90 8.54 13.79
C GLY A 40 -5.38 8.81 13.81
N ASN A 41 -4.76 9.04 12.65
CA ASN A 41 -3.33 9.25 12.48
C ASN A 41 -2.46 8.01 12.69
N ASP A 42 -3.06 6.82 12.64
CA ASP A 42 -2.35 5.56 12.73
C ASP A 42 -1.43 5.33 11.52
N LEU A 43 -0.36 4.56 11.69
CA LEU A 43 0.53 4.19 10.60
C LEU A 43 0.26 2.76 10.15
N VAL A 44 0.19 2.54 8.84
CA VAL A 44 0.05 1.20 8.24
C VAL A 44 1.24 0.93 7.35
N ILE A 45 1.94 -0.16 7.60
CA ILE A 45 3.15 -0.56 6.90
C ILE A 45 2.85 -1.78 6.04
N SER A 46 3.32 -1.76 4.80
CA SER A 46 3.20 -2.87 3.87
C SER A 46 4.49 -3.07 3.10
N LYS A 47 4.67 -4.27 2.54
CA LYS A 47 5.82 -4.65 1.72
C LYS A 47 5.34 -5.48 0.54
N VAL A 48 6.05 -5.41 -0.58
CA VAL A 48 5.93 -6.40 -1.66
C VAL A 48 6.12 -7.81 -1.09
N GLY A 49 5.16 -8.70 -1.35
CA GLY A 49 5.10 -10.05 -0.77
C GLY A 49 4.51 -10.13 0.65
N GLY A 50 4.04 -9.00 1.19
CA GLY A 50 3.50 -8.87 2.53
C GLY A 50 4.57 -8.65 3.60
N ILE A 51 4.14 -8.07 4.72
CA ILE A 51 4.93 -8.00 5.96
C ILE A 51 4.38 -9.05 6.94
N THR A 52 5.26 -9.78 7.63
CA THR A 52 4.87 -10.72 8.68
C THR A 52 5.58 -10.33 9.98
N GLU A 53 4.96 -10.61 11.13
CA GLU A 53 5.56 -10.34 12.45
C GLU A 53 6.92 -11.02 12.63
N LYS A 54 7.11 -12.17 11.98
CA LYS A 54 8.31 -12.99 12.07
C LYS A 54 9.45 -12.53 11.16
N ALA A 55 9.20 -11.58 10.25
CA ALA A 55 10.26 -11.08 9.37
C ALA A 55 11.26 -10.22 10.17
N ALA A 56 12.56 -10.47 9.98
CA ALA A 56 13.63 -9.71 10.66
C ALA A 56 13.52 -8.20 10.43
N ALA A 57 13.03 -7.78 9.26
CA ALA A 57 12.77 -6.39 8.94
C ALA A 57 11.73 -5.75 9.89
N THR A 58 10.67 -6.48 10.24
CA THR A 58 9.60 -5.99 11.13
C THR A 58 10.15 -5.62 12.50
N GLY A 59 11.02 -6.46 13.08
CA GLY A 59 11.64 -6.17 14.37
C GLY A 59 12.46 -4.88 14.36
N ARG A 60 13.27 -4.66 13.32
CA ARG A 60 14.09 -3.45 13.16
C ARG A 60 13.24 -2.20 12.91
N ILE A 61 12.19 -2.31 12.09
CA ILE A 61 11.23 -1.22 11.86
C ILE A 61 10.56 -0.80 13.17
N LEU A 62 10.09 -1.77 13.96
CA LEU A 62 9.46 -1.48 15.26
C LEU A 62 10.44 -0.92 16.30
N ALA A 63 11.71 -1.31 16.26
CA ALA A 63 12.74 -0.70 17.10
C ALA A 63 12.93 0.78 16.74
N TYR A 64 13.10 1.10 15.46
CA TYR A 64 13.25 2.48 14.98
C TYR A 64 12.04 3.37 15.32
N ILE A 65 10.82 2.84 15.15
CA ILE A 65 9.57 3.52 15.53
C ILE A 65 9.52 3.84 17.03
N ARG A 66 10.05 2.95 17.88
CA ARG A 66 10.12 3.19 19.33
C ARG A 66 11.17 4.24 19.68
N GLU A 67 12.37 4.10 19.14
CA GLU A 67 13.50 5.02 19.35
C GLU A 67 13.14 6.46 18.95
N ASN A 68 12.35 6.63 17.89
CA ASN A 68 11.92 7.94 17.39
C ASN A 68 10.53 8.37 17.89
N SER A 69 9.94 7.65 18.85
CA SER A 69 8.62 7.96 19.43
C SER A 69 7.50 8.11 18.39
N MET A 70 7.62 7.47 17.22
CA MET A 70 6.64 7.57 16.13
C MET A 70 5.31 6.88 16.45
N HIS A 71 5.27 6.07 17.51
CA HIS A 71 4.09 5.35 18.00
C HIS A 71 3.29 6.12 19.05
N VAL A 72 3.81 7.23 19.60
CA VAL A 72 3.12 7.96 20.67
C VAL A 72 1.82 8.57 20.13
N GLY A 73 0.70 8.24 20.79
CA GLY A 73 -0.62 8.74 20.42
C GLY A 73 -1.21 8.11 19.15
N ARG A 74 -0.66 6.98 18.68
CA ARG A 74 -1.17 6.25 17.51
C ARG A 74 -0.88 4.76 17.58
N LYS A 75 -1.56 4.00 16.72
CA LYS A 75 -1.31 2.59 16.50
C LYS A 75 -0.48 2.39 15.23
N ILE A 76 0.27 1.30 15.22
CA ILE A 76 1.07 0.85 14.09
C ILE A 76 0.53 -0.49 13.64
N TYR A 77 0.19 -0.58 12.36
CA TYR A 77 -0.34 -1.78 11.73
C TYR A 77 0.56 -2.30 10.62
N ALA A 78 0.43 -3.58 10.33
CA ALA A 78 0.89 -4.23 9.13
C ALA A 78 -0.31 -4.51 8.21
N ALA A 79 -0.23 -4.13 6.94
CA ALA A 79 -1.15 -4.64 5.92
C ALA A 79 -0.57 -5.90 5.28
N LYS A 80 -1.30 -7.00 5.37
CA LYS A 80 -0.91 -8.26 4.75
C LYS A 80 -1.17 -8.23 3.26
N ALA A 81 -0.40 -9.02 2.51
CA ALA A 81 -0.71 -9.25 1.12
C ALA A 81 -2.07 -9.96 1.00
N PHE A 82 -2.91 -9.53 0.05
CA PHE A 82 -4.21 -10.15 -0.18
C PHE A 82 -4.15 -11.08 -1.39
N ALA A 83 -4.88 -12.18 -1.30
CA ALA A 83 -5.11 -13.11 -2.40
C ALA A 83 -6.56 -13.05 -2.85
N THR A 84 -6.82 -13.62 -4.04
CA THR A 84 -8.13 -14.16 -4.40
C THR A 84 -8.05 -15.68 -4.23
N LEU A 85 -9.16 -16.35 -3.90
CA LEU A 85 -9.25 -17.79 -3.62
C LEU A 85 -8.61 -18.71 -4.68
N ASP A 86 -8.44 -18.23 -5.91
CA ASP A 86 -7.95 -18.95 -7.09
C ASP A 86 -6.63 -18.39 -7.66
N GLY A 87 -6.11 -17.30 -7.10
CA GLY A 87 -5.24 -16.41 -7.83
C GLY A 87 -3.96 -16.03 -7.11
N PRO A 88 -2.94 -15.57 -7.86
CA PRO A 88 -1.71 -15.07 -7.29
C PRO A 88 -1.99 -13.86 -6.39
N VAL A 89 -1.29 -13.83 -5.26
CA VAL A 89 -1.30 -12.76 -4.26
C VAL A 89 -0.92 -11.42 -4.91
N SER A 90 -1.61 -10.34 -4.51
CA SER A 90 -1.18 -8.98 -4.88
C SER A 90 0.19 -8.70 -4.28
N ASN A 91 1.17 -8.45 -5.13
CA ASN A 91 2.53 -8.14 -4.71
C ASN A 91 2.77 -6.63 -4.55
N HIS A 92 1.76 -5.78 -4.65
CA HIS A 92 1.92 -4.32 -4.57
C HIS A 92 1.55 -3.78 -3.19
N ALA A 93 2.54 -3.26 -2.47
CA ALA A 93 2.42 -2.87 -1.08
C ALA A 93 1.29 -1.84 -0.85
N GLU A 94 1.13 -0.88 -1.76
CA GLU A 94 0.08 0.15 -1.69
C GLU A 94 -1.31 -0.45 -1.87
N MET A 95 -1.45 -1.40 -2.79
CA MET A 95 -2.72 -2.08 -3.04
C MET A 95 -3.12 -2.91 -1.81
N CYS A 96 -2.15 -3.53 -1.12
CA CYS A 96 -2.42 -4.23 0.13
C CYS A 96 -2.95 -3.30 1.21
N ILE A 97 -2.41 -2.10 1.33
CA ILE A 97 -2.92 -1.08 2.26
C ILE A 97 -4.35 -0.69 1.89
N LEU A 98 -4.61 -0.39 0.61
CA LEU A 98 -5.96 -0.01 0.17
C LEU A 98 -6.98 -1.14 0.42
N ALA A 99 -6.63 -2.38 0.11
CA ALA A 99 -7.50 -3.53 0.34
C ALA A 99 -7.78 -3.78 1.83
N ALA A 100 -6.82 -3.50 2.71
CA ALA A 100 -6.96 -3.72 4.15
C ALA A 100 -7.68 -2.55 4.86
N CYS A 101 -7.46 -1.32 4.41
CA CYS A 101 -7.93 -0.11 5.09
C CYS A 101 -9.21 0.47 4.47
N GLY A 102 -9.47 0.21 3.18
CA GLY A 102 -10.40 1.00 2.39
C GLY A 102 -9.80 2.38 2.04
N ALA A 103 -10.02 2.85 0.81
CA ALA A 103 -9.35 4.06 0.34
C ALA A 103 -9.77 5.35 1.05
N SER A 104 -11.05 5.46 1.46
CA SER A 104 -11.59 6.62 2.19
C SER A 104 -10.96 6.84 3.56
N ASN A 105 -10.17 5.87 4.02
CA ASN A 105 -9.55 5.85 5.34
C ASN A 105 -8.04 6.11 5.28
N VAL A 106 -7.48 6.30 4.08
CA VAL A 106 -6.05 6.53 3.85
C VAL A 106 -5.84 7.99 3.43
N ASN A 107 -5.17 8.76 4.29
CA ASN A 107 -4.97 10.20 4.08
C ASN A 107 -3.64 10.50 3.37
N PHE A 108 -2.62 9.68 3.62
CA PHE A 108 -1.27 9.85 3.08
C PHE A 108 -0.66 8.50 2.73
N ILE A 109 0.13 8.41 1.64
CA ILE A 109 0.90 7.21 1.29
C ILE A 109 2.29 7.59 0.78
N LYS A 110 3.31 6.87 1.26
CA LYS A 110 4.69 7.03 0.83
C LYS A 110 5.32 5.67 0.63
N CYS A 111 6.04 5.49 -0.46
CA CYS A 111 6.71 4.23 -0.79
C CYS A 111 8.19 4.48 -1.02
N THR A 112 9.01 3.46 -0.71
CA THR A 112 10.46 3.49 -0.91
C THR A 112 10.83 3.48 -2.40
N SER A 113 9.94 2.99 -3.26
CA SER A 113 10.09 2.95 -4.72
C SER A 113 8.97 3.73 -5.42
N PRO A 114 9.20 4.24 -6.64
CA PRO A 114 8.13 4.85 -7.44
C PRO A 114 6.99 3.86 -7.72
N ASN A 115 5.75 4.34 -7.61
CA ASN A 115 4.57 3.53 -7.85
C ASN A 115 4.44 3.18 -9.34
N CYS A 116 4.08 1.94 -9.66
CA CYS A 116 3.76 1.61 -11.06
C CYS A 116 2.50 2.33 -11.54
N LYS A 117 2.33 2.43 -12.85
CA LYS A 117 1.21 3.16 -13.47
C LYS A 117 -0.17 2.65 -13.03
N PHE A 118 -0.34 1.34 -12.84
CA PHE A 118 -1.59 0.77 -12.34
C PHE A 118 -1.88 1.20 -10.90
N CYS A 119 -0.88 1.14 -10.01
CA CYS A 119 -1.02 1.64 -8.63
C CYS A 119 -1.39 3.12 -8.61
N LYS A 120 -0.71 3.96 -9.42
CA LYS A 120 -0.99 5.40 -9.49
C LYS A 120 -2.40 5.68 -10.00
N ALA A 121 -2.83 5.00 -11.07
CA ALA A 121 -4.17 5.16 -11.63
C ALA A 121 -5.25 4.85 -10.59
N THR A 122 -5.09 3.75 -9.83
CA THR A 122 -6.03 3.38 -8.78
C THR A 122 -5.94 4.31 -7.57
N LEU A 123 -4.76 4.65 -7.06
CA LEU A 123 -4.62 5.60 -5.96
C LEU A 123 -5.32 6.92 -6.27
N LYS A 124 -5.08 7.45 -7.48
CA LYS A 124 -5.69 8.69 -7.95
C LYS A 124 -7.21 8.60 -8.06
N ALA A 125 -7.71 7.53 -8.66
CA ALA A 125 -9.15 7.33 -8.82
C ALA A 125 -9.90 7.15 -7.50
N TYR A 126 -9.21 6.73 -6.44
CA TYR A 126 -9.76 6.57 -5.10
C TYR A 126 -9.41 7.73 -4.15
N GLY A 127 -8.90 8.84 -4.67
CA GLY A 127 -8.69 10.09 -3.91
C GLY A 127 -7.40 10.15 -3.10
N VAL A 128 -6.49 9.17 -3.25
CA VAL A 128 -5.18 9.15 -2.58
C VAL A 128 -4.17 9.88 -3.47
N ASN A 129 -4.24 11.21 -3.50
CA ASN A 129 -3.44 12.09 -4.38
C ASN A 129 -2.30 12.78 -3.63
N ASN A 130 -1.38 11.99 -3.07
CA ASN A 130 -0.27 12.51 -2.26
C ASN A 130 1.09 12.05 -2.82
N ALA A 131 2.16 12.27 -2.05
CA ALA A 131 3.57 12.24 -2.45
C ALA A 131 3.99 11.16 -3.48
N ASN A 132 3.43 9.96 -3.40
CA ASN A 132 3.77 8.86 -4.31
C ASN A 132 2.79 8.64 -5.47
N ALA A 133 1.52 9.02 -5.30
CA ALA A 133 0.56 9.01 -6.40
C ALA A 133 0.89 10.07 -7.47
N ASP A 134 1.57 11.14 -7.07
CA ASP A 134 2.03 12.24 -7.97
C ASP A 134 3.50 12.12 -8.40
N GLY A 135 4.26 11.15 -7.86
CA GLY A 135 5.67 10.92 -8.20
C GLY A 135 5.91 10.32 -9.60
N PRO A 136 7.17 10.05 -10.00
CA PRO A 136 7.46 9.44 -11.31
C PRO A 136 6.86 8.03 -11.44
N ASP A 137 6.67 7.58 -12.68
CA ASP A 137 6.17 6.23 -12.94
C ASP A 137 7.26 5.18 -12.67
N GLY A 138 6.95 4.22 -11.80
CA GLY A 138 7.71 3.00 -11.63
C GLY A 138 7.43 1.98 -12.73
N LYS A 139 8.28 0.96 -12.83
CA LYS A 139 8.06 -0.17 -13.75
C LYS A 139 6.82 -0.95 -13.34
N SER A 140 5.94 -1.23 -14.30
CA SER A 140 4.85 -2.19 -14.12
C SER A 140 5.40 -3.56 -13.77
N GLN A 141 4.81 -4.20 -12.75
CA GLN A 141 5.25 -5.49 -12.27
C GLN A 141 4.24 -6.58 -12.65
N ILE A 142 4.70 -7.83 -12.53
CA ILE A 142 3.86 -9.01 -12.71
C ILE A 142 2.95 -9.16 -11.49
N GLY A 143 1.66 -9.44 -11.72
CA GLY A 143 0.72 -9.75 -10.65
C GLY A 143 0.14 -8.54 -9.92
N TRP A 144 -0.06 -7.42 -10.62
CA TRP A 144 -0.85 -6.32 -10.09
C TRP A 144 -2.33 -6.75 -9.98
N ARG A 145 -2.91 -6.58 -8.79
CA ARG A 145 -4.31 -6.91 -8.49
C ARG A 145 -5.02 -5.67 -7.98
N HIS A 146 -6.21 -5.42 -8.49
CA HIS A 146 -7.02 -4.31 -8.03
C HIS A 146 -7.41 -4.55 -6.55
N PRO A 147 -7.34 -3.54 -5.66
CA PRO A 147 -7.58 -3.71 -4.22
C PRO A 147 -9.05 -3.90 -3.84
N PHE A 148 -9.98 -3.61 -4.76
CA PHE A 148 -11.44 -3.67 -4.52
C PHE A 148 -12.24 -4.44 -5.56
N LEU A 149 -11.64 -4.74 -6.72
CA LEU A 149 -12.35 -5.25 -7.89
C LEU A 149 -11.69 -6.57 -8.31
N GLN A 150 -12.47 -7.44 -8.93
CA GLN A 150 -12.03 -8.79 -9.32
C GLN A 150 -11.26 -8.78 -10.65
N VAL A 151 -10.22 -7.94 -10.74
CA VAL A 151 -9.40 -7.78 -11.95
C VAL A 151 -7.91 -7.64 -11.62
N SER A 152 -7.09 -8.09 -12.56
CA SER A 152 -5.64 -7.97 -12.56
C SER A 152 -5.13 -7.42 -13.88
N TYR A 153 -3.99 -6.75 -13.78
CA TYR A 153 -3.23 -6.21 -14.90
C TYR A 153 -1.75 -6.51 -14.70
N GLY A 154 -0.95 -6.27 -15.73
CA GLY A 154 0.50 -6.39 -15.62
C GLY A 154 1.18 -6.83 -16.91
N THR A 155 2.50 -6.93 -16.82
CA THR A 155 3.39 -7.22 -17.95
C THR A 155 3.35 -8.67 -18.43
N ALA A 156 2.71 -9.57 -17.67
CA ALA A 156 2.52 -10.96 -18.06
C ALA A 156 1.32 -11.17 -19.01
N LEU A 157 0.47 -10.15 -19.20
CA LEU A 157 -0.67 -10.21 -20.10
C LEU A 157 -0.26 -9.83 -21.52
N ALA A 158 -0.92 -10.42 -22.51
CA ALA A 158 -0.63 -10.18 -23.93
C ALA A 158 -1.02 -8.75 -24.40
N SER A 159 -2.03 -8.15 -23.76
CA SER A 159 -2.50 -6.79 -24.06
C SER A 159 -1.45 -5.73 -23.76
N ARG A 160 -1.42 -4.64 -24.54
CA ARG A 160 -0.49 -3.53 -24.30
C ARG A 160 -0.81 -2.82 -22.98
N GLU A 161 0.21 -2.32 -22.29
CA GLU A 161 0.04 -1.58 -21.02
C GLU A 161 -0.94 -0.40 -21.14
N ALA A 162 -0.92 0.32 -22.27
CA ALA A 162 -1.83 1.45 -22.50
C ALA A 162 -3.30 1.01 -22.57
N ASP A 163 -3.59 -0.12 -23.22
CA ASP A 163 -4.95 -0.65 -23.35
C ASP A 163 -5.45 -1.18 -21.99
N GLN A 164 -4.56 -1.83 -21.24
CA GLN A 164 -4.80 -2.24 -19.85
C GLN A 164 -5.12 -1.03 -18.94
N LEU A 165 -4.36 0.06 -19.05
CA LEU A 165 -4.59 1.28 -18.25
C LEU A 165 -5.88 2.00 -18.63
N ALA A 166 -6.24 2.00 -19.91
CA ALA A 166 -7.51 2.58 -20.38
C ALA A 166 -8.70 1.80 -19.81
N GLU A 167 -8.65 0.47 -19.87
CA GLU A 167 -9.67 -0.39 -19.28
C GLU A 167 -9.75 -0.20 -17.76
N LEU A 168 -8.61 -0.22 -17.07
CA LEU A 168 -8.53 0.03 -15.64
C LEU A 168 -9.16 1.39 -15.28
N SER A 169 -8.93 2.44 -16.08
CA SER A 169 -9.52 3.75 -15.83
C SER A 169 -11.04 3.71 -15.86
N GLY A 170 -11.63 2.95 -16.78
CA GLY A 170 -13.09 2.76 -16.86
C GLY A 170 -13.63 2.10 -15.59
N TYR A 171 -13.01 1.00 -15.14
CA TYR A 171 -13.39 0.32 -13.90
C TYR A 171 -13.17 1.19 -12.66
N ASN A 172 -12.07 1.93 -12.61
CA ASN A 172 -11.75 2.86 -11.53
C ASN A 172 -12.77 3.99 -11.40
N GLN A 173 -13.32 4.46 -12.52
CA GLN A 173 -14.36 5.50 -12.55
C GLN A 173 -15.73 4.93 -12.15
N ALA A 174 -16.10 3.77 -12.70
CA ALA A 174 -17.37 3.12 -12.42
C ALA A 174 -17.43 2.48 -11.02
N LYS A 175 -16.27 2.18 -10.43
CA LYS A 175 -16.12 1.39 -9.19
C LYS A 175 -16.72 -0.01 -9.28
N GLU A 176 -16.79 -0.54 -10.50
CA GLU A 176 -17.34 -1.86 -10.81
C GLU A 176 -16.76 -2.42 -12.11
N ILE A 177 -17.01 -3.70 -12.37
CA ILE A 177 -16.66 -4.38 -13.62
C ILE A 177 -17.98 -4.83 -14.28
N ALA A 178 -18.37 -4.17 -15.36
CA ALA A 178 -19.56 -4.51 -16.15
C ALA A 178 -19.25 -5.60 -17.18
N GLY A 179 -18.83 -6.78 -16.73
CA GLY A 179 -18.56 -7.94 -17.60
C GLY A 179 -17.17 -8.56 -17.44
N ALA A 180 -16.75 -9.36 -18.43
CA ALA A 180 -15.42 -9.95 -18.43
C ALA A 180 -14.38 -8.90 -18.87
N PRO A 181 -13.23 -8.78 -18.17
CA PRO A 181 -12.13 -7.95 -18.63
C PRO A 181 -11.65 -8.39 -20.02
N VAL A 182 -11.47 -7.41 -20.90
CA VAL A 182 -10.94 -7.56 -22.27
C VAL A 182 -9.42 -7.53 -22.26
N HIS A 183 -8.83 -6.61 -21.49
CA HIS A 183 -7.37 -6.40 -21.45
C HIS A 183 -6.73 -6.88 -20.16
N GLY A 184 -7.49 -6.93 -19.07
CA GLY A 184 -7.10 -7.54 -17.80
C GLY A 184 -7.39 -9.03 -17.73
N GLN A 185 -7.10 -9.61 -16.58
CA GLN A 185 -7.50 -10.98 -16.24
C GLN A 185 -8.48 -10.95 -15.06
N PRO A 186 -9.62 -11.66 -15.13
CA PRO A 186 -10.55 -11.76 -14.01
C PRO A 186 -9.91 -12.47 -12.80
N ALA A 187 -10.45 -12.24 -11.62
CA ALA A 187 -10.11 -12.99 -10.40
C ALA A 187 -11.37 -13.71 -9.88
N SER A 188 -11.28 -14.93 -9.36
CA SER A 188 -12.50 -15.68 -8.94
C SER A 188 -13.22 -15.10 -7.74
N SER A 189 -12.59 -14.20 -7.00
CA SER A 189 -13.13 -13.70 -5.74
C SER A 189 -12.65 -12.29 -5.44
N ALA A 190 -13.41 -11.61 -4.59
CA ALA A 190 -13.11 -10.24 -4.19
C ALA A 190 -11.80 -10.21 -3.39
N PRO A 191 -10.95 -9.20 -3.61
CA PRO A 191 -9.82 -8.91 -2.73
C PRO A 191 -10.23 -8.87 -1.26
N LYS A 192 -9.45 -9.49 -0.38
CA LYS A 192 -9.64 -9.40 1.07
C LYS A 192 -8.34 -9.01 1.76
N GLY A 193 -8.20 -7.72 2.07
CA GLY A 193 -7.09 -7.22 2.87
C GLY A 193 -7.27 -7.53 4.36
N GLU A 194 -6.16 -7.52 5.09
CA GLU A 194 -6.14 -7.73 6.54
C GLU A 194 -5.11 -6.80 7.19
N LEU A 195 -5.52 -6.16 8.30
CA LEU A 195 -4.63 -5.40 9.17
C LEU A 195 -4.22 -6.23 10.38
N LEU A 196 -2.96 -6.09 10.76
CA LEU A 196 -2.38 -6.71 11.95
C LEU A 196 -1.81 -5.62 12.85
N LEU A 197 -2.30 -5.50 14.09
CA LEU A 197 -1.76 -4.54 15.05
C LEU A 197 -0.36 -4.97 15.49
N LEU A 198 0.64 -4.13 15.25
CA LEU A 198 2.04 -4.39 15.62
C LEU A 198 2.45 -3.68 16.91
N LEU A 199 1.93 -2.47 17.12
CA LEU A 199 2.29 -1.63 18.26
C LEU A 199 1.16 -0.65 18.58
N SER A 200 0.95 -0.41 19.86
CA SER A 200 0.12 0.67 20.38
C SER A 200 0.93 1.48 21.39
N GLY A 201 0.95 2.80 21.24
CA GLY A 201 1.60 3.75 22.14
C GLY A 201 0.62 4.63 22.90
#